data_AF-A0A4Q3XY13-F1
#
_entry.id   AF-A0A4Q3XY13-F1
#
_cell.length_a   1.000
_cell.length_b   1.000
_cell.length_c   1.000
_cell.angle_alpha   90.00
_cell.angle_beta   90.00
_cell.angle_gamma   90.00
#
_symmetry.space_group_name_H-M   'P 1'
#
loop_
_entity.id
_entity.type
_entity.pdbx_description
1 polymer ?
#
loop_
_entity_poly.entity_id
_entity_poly.type
_entity_poly.pdbx_seq_one_letter_code
_entity_poly.pdbx_strand_id
1 'polypeptide(L)'
;MDLSAIVMSWFGGVSDTLKPAVLAAATNLALYLLGFIAIIVTAILARGTALATKRTELKLQIYERLIKAHDEAADASIAASGYVSGFLTMLEVRRDLPDGVVWAPPPERFPMFQERHSRLTDALSELHGMLESWQIIDRRLDIFRMGFAVQSDAILRAHSDMTHLLIQVMPAENPASGSLFPWVTPSPDRIDALRPLVDHYAHEVHLTSAYVGDLRIEMQRLLLRGIFRGRPQRRDAPDPDQFAIRIDRHRQIRAYFLSTPFVRSDPASGLSSVHWGSIPGT
;
A
#
# COMPACT_ATOMS: atom_id res chain seq x y z
N MET A 1 27.77 56.56 -17.86
CA MET A 1 28.38 56.57 -19.19
C MET A 1 27.27 56.30 -20.18
N ASP A 2 26.92 57.28 -21.00
CA ASP A 2 25.70 57.23 -21.81
C ASP A 2 25.97 56.46 -23.11
N LEU A 3 25.53 55.21 -23.17
CA LEU A 3 25.66 54.34 -24.33
C LEU A 3 25.02 54.94 -25.58
N SER A 4 23.98 55.75 -25.42
CA SER A 4 23.31 56.40 -26.55
C SER A 4 24.18 57.46 -27.21
N ALA A 5 24.93 58.23 -26.42
CA ALA A 5 25.85 59.26 -26.91
C ALA A 5 27.06 58.68 -27.65
N ILE A 6 27.60 57.55 -27.17
CA ILE A 6 28.72 56.85 -27.80
C ILE A 6 28.30 56.20 -29.12
N VAL A 7 27.12 55.58 -29.17
CA VAL A 7 26.59 54.97 -30.40
C VAL A 7 26.29 56.05 -31.44
N MET A 8 25.69 57.18 -31.04
CA MET A 8 25.41 58.32 -31.93
C MET A 8 26.69 58.94 -32.52
N SER A 9 27.76 59.11 -31.72
CA SER A 9 29.03 59.66 -32.23
C SER A 9 29.73 58.72 -33.20
N TRP A 10 29.64 57.41 -32.97
CA TRP A 10 30.22 56.40 -33.86
C TRP A 10 29.44 56.29 -35.18
N PHE A 11 28.10 56.34 -35.11
CA PHE A 11 27.23 56.30 -36.29
C PHE A 11 27.32 57.56 -37.15
N GLY A 12 27.64 58.71 -36.54
CA GLY A 12 27.91 59.97 -37.24
C GLY A 12 29.16 59.96 -38.13
N GLY A 13 30.13 59.08 -37.85
CA GLY A 13 31.38 58.95 -38.62
C GLY A 13 31.34 57.98 -39.80
N VAL A 14 30.23 57.25 -40.00
CA VAL A 14 30.05 56.30 -41.12
C VAL A 14 29.57 57.04 -42.37
N SER A 15 30.06 56.70 -43.56
CA SER A 15 29.61 57.34 -44.81
C SER A 15 28.12 57.13 -45.07
N ASP A 16 27.45 58.12 -45.65
CA ASP A 16 25.99 58.06 -45.90
C ASP A 16 25.56 56.86 -46.78
N THR A 17 26.47 56.36 -47.62
CA THR A 17 26.29 55.15 -48.43
C THR A 17 26.31 53.84 -47.62
N LEU A 18 26.99 53.78 -46.47
CA LEU A 18 27.14 52.57 -45.66
C LEU A 18 26.12 52.45 -44.52
N LYS A 19 25.54 53.58 -44.07
CA LYS A 19 24.52 53.63 -43.01
C LYS A 19 23.34 52.64 -43.20
N PRO A 20 22.70 52.53 -44.39
CA PRO A 20 21.58 51.59 -44.57
C PRO A 20 22.02 50.12 -44.48
N ALA A 21 23.23 49.78 -44.92
CA ALA A 21 23.76 48.41 -44.82
C ALA A 21 24.05 48.03 -43.36
N VAL A 22 24.61 48.95 -42.56
CA VAL A 22 24.84 48.74 -41.12
C VAL A 22 23.52 48.59 -40.36
N LEU A 23 22.52 49.41 -40.68
CA LEU A 23 21.19 49.32 -40.07
C LEU A 23 20.50 47.99 -40.41
N ALA A 24 20.58 47.54 -41.66
CA ALA A 24 20.05 46.25 -42.08
C ALA A 24 20.76 45.08 -41.38
N ALA A 25 22.09 45.13 -41.26
CA ALA A 25 22.86 44.11 -40.55
C ALA A 25 22.51 44.06 -39.05
N ALA A 26 22.38 45.22 -38.39
CA ALA A 26 22.00 45.30 -36.99
C ALA A 26 20.57 44.78 -36.74
N THR A 27 19.64 45.11 -37.64
CA THR A 27 18.24 44.63 -37.57
C THR A 27 18.17 43.11 -37.76
N ASN A 28 18.90 42.57 -38.73
CA ASN A 28 18.99 41.12 -38.95
C ASN A 28 19.62 40.41 -37.75
N LEU A 29 20.69 40.97 -37.17
CA LEU A 29 21.34 40.41 -35.97
C LEU A 29 20.38 40.38 -34.78
N ALA A 30 19.62 41.45 -34.55
CA ALA A 30 18.61 41.51 -33.50
C ALA A 30 17.47 40.49 -33.72
N LEU A 31 17.00 40.35 -34.96
CA LEU A 31 16.01 39.32 -35.34
C LEU A 31 16.53 37.90 -35.09
N TYR A 32 17.77 37.60 -35.49
CA TYR A 32 18.38 36.29 -35.25
C TYR A 32 18.56 36.01 -33.75
N LEU A 33 18.97 37.00 -32.95
CA LEU A 33 19.09 36.87 -31.50
C LEU A 33 17.75 36.60 -30.83
N LEU A 34 16.70 37.34 -31.19
CA LEU A 34 15.35 37.12 -30.68
C LEU A 34 14.82 35.74 -31.08
N GLY A 35 15.02 35.33 -32.34
CA GLY A 35 14.65 33.99 -32.81
C GLY A 35 15.38 32.89 -32.03
N PHE A 36 16.68 33.07 -31.78
CA PHE A 36 17.49 32.12 -30.99
C PHE A 36 17.02 32.02 -29.53
N ILE A 37 16.74 33.15 -28.88
CA ILE A 37 16.19 33.18 -27.51
C ILE A 37 14.83 32.48 -27.46
N ALA A 38 13.94 32.74 -28.43
CA ALA A 38 12.64 32.08 -28.51
C ALA A 38 12.77 30.56 -28.64
N ILE A 39 13.71 30.07 -29.45
CA ILE A 39 14.01 28.63 -29.57
C ILE A 39 14.50 28.06 -28.25
N ILE A 40 15.43 28.72 -27.55
CA ILE A 40 15.93 28.26 -26.24
C ILE A 40 14.80 28.19 -25.21
N VAL A 41 13.99 29.24 -25.09
CA VAL A 41 12.87 29.29 -24.13
C VAL A 41 11.87 28.17 -24.45
N THR A 42 11.52 27.98 -25.73
CA THR A 42 10.61 26.91 -26.16
C THR A 42 11.19 25.53 -25.85
N ALA A 43 12.50 25.32 -26.06
CA ALA A 43 13.15 24.05 -25.75
C ALA A 43 13.18 23.76 -24.24
N ILE A 44 13.42 24.77 -23.40
CA ILE A 44 13.37 24.65 -21.94
C ILE A 44 11.96 24.31 -21.48
N LEU A 45 10.95 25.01 -22.00
CA LEU A 45 9.54 24.76 -21.67
C LEU A 45 9.10 23.37 -22.13
N ALA A 46 9.43 22.97 -23.36
CA ALA A 46 9.12 21.65 -23.91
C ALA A 46 9.78 20.52 -23.12
N ARG A 47 11.02 20.72 -22.65
CA ARG A 47 11.69 19.76 -21.75
C ARG A 47 10.99 19.68 -20.40
N GLY A 48 10.57 20.82 -19.84
CA GLY A 48 9.81 20.88 -18.60
C GLY A 48 8.48 20.12 -18.67
N THR A 49 7.71 20.34 -19.75
CA THR A 49 6.45 19.64 -19.98
C THR A 49 6.65 18.15 -20.24
N ALA A 50 7.66 17.77 -21.04
CA ALA A 50 7.98 16.36 -21.29
C ALA A 50 8.34 15.60 -20.00
N LEU A 51 9.14 16.20 -19.12
CA LEU A 51 9.48 15.63 -17.82
C LEU A 51 8.26 15.53 -16.90
N ALA A 52 7.38 16.54 -16.89
CA ALA A 52 6.14 16.50 -16.13
C ALA A 52 5.21 15.38 -16.61
N THR A 53 5.08 15.19 -17.92
CA THR A 53 4.33 14.09 -18.53
C THR A 53 4.91 12.74 -18.13
N LYS A 54 6.23 12.54 -18.27
CA LYS A 54 6.90 11.29 -17.89
C LYS A 54 6.76 10.96 -16.40
N ARG A 55 6.81 11.98 -15.54
CA ARG A 55 6.57 11.81 -14.09
C ARG A 55 5.12 11.40 -13.81
N THR A 56 4.17 11.97 -14.55
CA THR A 56 2.74 11.65 -14.40
C THR A 56 2.46 10.22 -14.85
N GLU A 57 3.04 9.82 -15.98
CA GLU A 57 2.99 8.45 -16.50
C GLU A 57 3.55 7.45 -15.48
N LEU A 58 4.74 7.72 -14.92
CA LEU A 58 5.34 6.86 -13.90
C LEU A 58 4.48 6.76 -12.62
N LYS A 59 3.90 7.87 -12.15
CA LYS A 59 2.99 7.87 -11.00
C LYS A 59 1.76 7.00 -11.25
N LEU A 60 1.20 7.06 -12.46
CA LEU A 60 0.05 6.25 -12.85
C LEU A 60 0.41 4.76 -12.87
N GLN A 61 1.54 4.40 -13.49
CA GLN A 61 2.01 3.01 -13.53
C GLN A 61 2.24 2.41 -12.14
N ILE A 62 2.84 3.19 -11.23
CA ILE A 62 3.03 2.78 -9.82
C ILE A 62 1.67 2.57 -9.14
N TYR A 63 0.74 3.50 -9.35
CA TYR A 63 -0.59 3.42 -8.75
C TYR A 63 -1.41 2.24 -9.29
N GLU A 64 -1.35 1.94 -10.59
CA GLU A 64 -2.00 0.79 -11.21
C GLU A 64 -1.47 -0.53 -10.65
N ARG A 65 -0.14 -0.66 -10.52
CA ARG A 65 0.47 -1.83 -9.87
C ARG A 65 0.00 -1.98 -8.43
N LEU A 66 -0.04 -0.87 -7.69
CA LEU A 66 -0.53 -0.87 -6.31
C LEU A 66 -1.99 -1.33 -6.21
N ILE A 67 -2.88 -0.84 -7.07
CA ILE A 67 -4.28 -1.26 -7.07
C ILE A 67 -4.38 -2.77 -7.28
N LYS A 68 -3.63 -3.32 -8.24
CA LYS A 68 -3.66 -4.76 -8.51
C LYS A 68 -3.28 -5.57 -7.27
N ALA A 69 -2.18 -5.21 -6.61
CA ALA A 69 -1.73 -5.90 -5.40
C ALA A 69 -2.69 -5.68 -4.21
N HIS A 70 -3.29 -4.49 -4.10
CA HIS A 70 -4.33 -4.21 -3.12
C HIS A 70 -5.54 -5.13 -3.30
N ASP A 71 -6.07 -5.22 -4.53
CA ASP A 71 -7.27 -5.99 -4.83
C ASP A 71 -7.00 -7.49 -4.61
N GLU A 72 -5.82 -7.98 -5.00
CA GLU A 72 -5.41 -9.36 -4.72
C GLU A 72 -5.31 -9.67 -3.22
N ALA A 73 -4.72 -8.78 -2.42
CA ALA A 73 -4.64 -8.95 -0.97
C ALA A 73 -6.02 -8.86 -0.29
N ALA A 74 -6.90 -7.97 -0.77
CA ALA A 74 -8.26 -7.85 -0.24
C ALA A 74 -9.09 -9.11 -0.54
N ASP A 75 -9.03 -9.60 -1.78
CA ASP A 75 -9.71 -10.83 -2.20
C ASP A 75 -9.20 -12.04 -1.42
N ALA A 76 -7.88 -12.18 -1.26
CA ALA A 76 -7.28 -13.26 -0.48
C ALA A 76 -7.67 -13.19 1.01
N SER A 77 -7.75 -11.98 1.58
CA SER A 77 -8.18 -11.75 2.97
C SER A 77 -9.62 -12.21 3.19
N ILE A 78 -10.53 -11.81 2.30
CA ILE A 78 -11.94 -12.23 2.34
C ILE A 78 -12.06 -13.74 2.18
N ALA A 79 -11.33 -14.31 1.20
CA ALA A 79 -11.36 -15.74 0.95
C ALA A 79 -10.89 -16.55 2.16
N ALA A 80 -9.77 -16.17 2.78
CA ALA A 80 -9.20 -16.92 3.90
C ALA A 80 -10.05 -16.79 5.18
N SER A 81 -10.43 -15.58 5.58
CA SER A 81 -11.25 -15.34 6.78
C SER A 81 -12.69 -15.84 6.63
N GLY A 82 -13.30 -15.62 5.46
CA GLY A 82 -14.65 -16.07 5.16
C GLY A 82 -14.76 -17.60 5.14
N TYR A 83 -13.72 -18.31 4.71
CA TYR A 83 -13.73 -19.77 4.68
C TYR A 83 -13.84 -20.40 6.07
N VAL A 84 -13.01 -19.96 7.01
CA VAL A 84 -13.04 -20.50 8.39
C VAL A 84 -14.26 -20.03 9.16
N SER A 85 -14.70 -18.78 8.95
CA SER A 85 -15.92 -18.24 9.56
C SER A 85 -17.17 -18.96 9.05
N GLY A 86 -17.21 -19.28 7.76
CA GLY A 86 -18.28 -20.07 7.14
C GLY A 86 -18.35 -21.48 7.71
N PHE A 87 -17.20 -22.15 7.84
CA PHE A 87 -17.13 -23.47 8.47
C PHE A 87 -17.62 -23.44 9.92
N LEU A 88 -17.16 -22.48 10.72
CA LEU A 88 -17.61 -22.31 12.10
C LEU A 88 -19.14 -22.10 12.16
N THR A 89 -19.67 -21.22 11.30
CA THR A 89 -21.12 -20.97 11.21
C THR A 89 -21.89 -22.26 10.90
N MET A 90 -21.39 -23.11 10.00
CA MET A 90 -22.03 -24.40 9.70
C MET A 90 -22.03 -25.35 10.90
N LEU A 91 -20.96 -25.38 11.69
CA LEU A 91 -20.91 -26.18 12.91
C LEU A 91 -21.91 -25.68 13.96
N GLU A 92 -22.05 -24.36 14.10
CA GLU A 92 -23.01 -23.75 15.01
C GLU A 92 -24.45 -24.04 14.61
N VAL A 93 -24.76 -23.90 13.32
CA VAL A 93 -26.07 -24.30 12.78
C VAL A 93 -26.34 -25.78 13.07
N ARG A 94 -25.35 -26.66 12.88
CA ARG A 94 -25.50 -28.09 13.17
C ARG A 94 -25.77 -28.36 14.66
N ARG A 95 -25.09 -27.64 15.55
CA ARG A 95 -25.26 -27.76 17.01
C ARG A 95 -26.69 -27.45 17.43
N ASP A 96 -27.32 -26.46 16.78
CA ASP A 96 -28.65 -25.98 17.15
C ASP A 96 -29.79 -26.82 16.52
N LEU A 97 -29.46 -27.80 15.67
CA LEU A 97 -30.44 -28.72 15.08
C LEU A 97 -30.84 -29.86 16.03
N PRO A 98 -32.10 -30.32 15.98
CA PRO A 98 -32.56 -31.46 16.79
C PRO A 98 -31.78 -32.75 16.54
N ASP A 99 -31.72 -33.59 17.58
CA ASP A 99 -31.18 -34.94 17.47
C ASP A 99 -31.99 -35.77 16.45
N GLY A 100 -31.28 -36.57 15.64
CA GLY A 100 -31.87 -37.41 14.59
C GLY A 100 -31.94 -36.77 13.20
N VAL A 101 -31.61 -35.48 13.05
CA VAL A 101 -31.44 -34.86 11.73
C VAL A 101 -30.14 -35.35 11.10
N VAL A 102 -30.24 -36.00 9.93
CA VAL A 102 -29.08 -36.40 9.13
C VAL A 102 -28.42 -35.15 8.56
N TRP A 103 -27.15 -34.94 8.92
CA TRP A 103 -26.35 -33.81 8.44
C TRP A 103 -25.18 -34.31 7.62
N ALA A 104 -25.05 -33.82 6.39
CA ALA A 104 -23.89 -34.12 5.56
C ALA A 104 -22.63 -33.43 6.13
N PRO A 105 -21.45 -34.06 6.06
CA PRO A 105 -20.20 -33.38 6.42
C PRO A 105 -20.08 -32.04 5.65
N PRO A 106 -19.62 -30.96 6.30
CA PRO A 106 -19.38 -29.68 5.63
C PRO A 106 -18.45 -29.88 4.42
N PRO A 107 -18.57 -29.10 3.34
CA PRO A 107 -17.67 -29.21 2.19
C PRO A 107 -16.25 -28.70 2.48
N GLU A 108 -16.04 -28.00 3.59
CA GLU A 108 -14.75 -27.41 3.92
C GLU A 108 -13.69 -28.45 4.33
N ARG A 109 -12.45 -28.23 3.89
CA ARG A 109 -11.30 -29.11 4.09
C ARG A 109 -10.11 -28.28 4.56
N PHE A 110 -9.31 -28.87 5.44
CA PHE A 110 -8.12 -28.21 5.95
C PHE A 110 -7.11 -27.82 4.84
N PRO A 111 -6.80 -28.66 3.83
CA PRO A 111 -5.90 -28.25 2.73
C PRO A 111 -6.38 -27.02 1.95
N MET A 112 -7.69 -26.90 1.73
CA MET A 112 -8.28 -25.73 1.06
C MET A 112 -8.22 -24.47 1.92
N PHE A 113 -8.26 -24.60 3.25
CA PHE A 113 -7.99 -23.47 4.14
C PHE A 113 -6.53 -23.05 4.04
N GLN A 114 -5.60 -24.01 4.13
CA GLN A 114 -4.17 -23.71 4.02
C GLN A 114 -3.82 -23.03 2.70
N GLU A 115 -4.37 -23.47 1.57
CA GLU A 115 -4.17 -22.82 0.27
C GLU A 115 -4.60 -21.35 0.30
N ARG A 116 -5.76 -21.05 0.88
CA ARG A 116 -6.26 -19.67 1.00
C ARG A 116 -5.41 -18.83 1.95
N HIS A 117 -4.94 -19.42 3.06
CA HIS A 117 -4.02 -18.76 3.98
C HIS A 117 -2.68 -18.43 3.31
N SER A 118 -2.08 -19.40 2.60
CA SER A 118 -0.85 -19.19 1.84
C SER A 118 -1.01 -18.10 0.79
N ARG A 119 -2.13 -18.09 0.05
CA ARG A 119 -2.42 -17.03 -0.92
C ARG A 119 -2.52 -15.65 -0.27
N LEU A 120 -3.11 -15.56 0.93
CA LEU A 120 -3.14 -14.33 1.71
C LEU A 120 -1.72 -13.90 2.10
N THR A 121 -0.90 -14.79 2.64
CA THR A 121 0.47 -14.45 3.03
C THR A 121 1.34 -14.03 1.85
N ASP A 122 1.16 -14.66 0.69
CA ASP A 122 1.86 -14.32 -0.55
C ASP A 122 1.46 -12.92 -1.04
N ALA A 123 0.16 -12.62 -1.08
CA ALA A 123 -0.34 -11.31 -1.48
C ALA A 123 0.12 -10.18 -0.54
N LEU A 124 0.15 -10.43 0.78
CA LEU A 124 0.69 -9.47 1.75
C LEU A 124 2.21 -9.28 1.60
N SER A 125 2.94 -10.35 1.27
CA SER A 125 4.38 -10.29 1.01
C SER A 125 4.69 -9.48 -0.25
N GLU A 126 3.88 -9.62 -1.31
CA GLU A 126 4.00 -8.80 -2.52
C GLU A 126 3.77 -7.31 -2.20
N LEU A 127 2.71 -6.98 -1.45
CA LEU A 127 2.46 -5.60 -1.00
C LEU A 127 3.63 -5.04 -0.19
N HIS A 128 4.23 -5.85 0.68
CA HIS A 128 5.40 -5.47 1.46
C HIS A 128 6.60 -5.15 0.54
N GLY A 129 6.93 -6.05 -0.39
CA GLY A 129 8.03 -5.85 -1.34
C GLY A 129 7.84 -4.64 -2.25
N MET A 130 6.60 -4.33 -2.62
CA MET A 130 6.26 -3.11 -3.37
C MET A 130 6.52 -1.84 -2.56
N LEU A 131 6.16 -1.83 -1.27
CA LEU A 131 6.46 -0.70 -0.39
C LEU A 131 7.97 -0.48 -0.22
N GLU A 132 8.75 -1.55 -0.11
CA GLU A 132 10.21 -1.46 -0.04
C GLU A 132 10.81 -0.86 -1.32
N SER A 133 10.31 -1.29 -2.47
CA SER A 133 10.73 -0.78 -3.78
C SER A 133 10.44 0.71 -3.99
N TRP A 134 9.49 1.28 -3.24
CA TRP A 134 8.96 2.63 -3.47
C TRP A 134 9.20 3.63 -2.33
N GLN A 135 10.10 3.32 -1.38
CA GLN A 135 10.49 4.26 -0.32
C GLN A 135 11.09 5.58 -0.84
N ILE A 136 11.57 5.61 -2.09
CA ILE A 136 12.03 6.84 -2.76
C ILE A 136 10.90 7.86 -2.96
N ILE A 137 9.63 7.42 -3.03
CA ILE A 137 8.48 8.29 -3.24
C ILE A 137 8.21 9.14 -1.99
N ASP A 138 8.11 8.49 -0.83
CA ASP A 138 7.96 9.15 0.47
C ASP A 138 8.50 8.24 1.58
N ARG A 139 9.51 8.71 2.33
CA ARG A 139 10.12 7.95 3.43
C ARG A 139 9.13 7.57 4.52
N ARG A 140 8.04 8.33 4.67
CA ARG A 140 7.00 8.09 5.69
C ARG A 140 6.11 6.90 5.38
N LEU A 141 6.28 6.23 4.23
CA LEU A 141 5.62 4.97 3.93
C LEU A 141 6.15 3.80 4.78
N ASP A 142 7.26 3.98 5.49
CA ASP A 142 7.82 3.00 6.42
C ASP A 142 6.82 2.54 7.50
N ILE A 143 5.88 3.39 7.90
CA ILE A 143 4.82 3.03 8.86
C ILE A 143 3.88 1.93 8.35
N PHE A 144 3.62 1.88 7.04
CA PHE A 144 2.83 0.80 6.46
C PHE A 144 3.61 -0.51 6.45
N ARG A 145 4.92 -0.43 6.18
CA ARG A 145 5.81 -1.58 6.27
C ARG A 145 5.84 -2.17 7.68
N MET A 146 5.95 -1.32 8.70
CA MET A 146 5.87 -1.73 10.11
C MET A 146 4.50 -2.33 10.44
N GLY A 147 3.40 -1.68 10.00
CA GLY A 147 2.05 -2.16 10.23
C GLY A 147 1.81 -3.55 9.63
N PHE A 148 2.22 -3.77 8.38
CA PHE A 148 2.12 -5.08 7.76
C PHE A 148 3.03 -6.12 8.41
N ALA A 149 4.25 -5.76 8.82
CA ALA A 149 5.11 -6.70 9.54
C ALA A 149 4.47 -7.17 10.87
N VAL A 150 3.93 -6.23 11.65
CA VAL A 150 3.23 -6.53 12.90
C VAL A 150 2.01 -7.42 12.65
N GLN A 151 1.19 -7.12 11.63
CA GLN A 151 -0.01 -7.90 11.38
C GLN A 151 0.24 -9.24 10.70
N SER A 152 1.25 -9.36 9.84
CA SER A 152 1.64 -10.66 9.29
C SER A 152 2.06 -11.62 10.40
N ASP A 153 2.77 -11.13 11.42
CA ASP A 153 3.12 -11.90 12.60
C ASP A 153 1.88 -12.26 13.45
N ALA A 154 0.97 -11.31 13.68
CA ALA A 154 -0.28 -11.57 14.40
C ALA A 154 -1.15 -12.63 13.68
N ILE A 155 -1.31 -12.51 12.36
CA ILE A 155 -2.01 -13.50 11.52
C ILE A 155 -1.33 -14.86 11.62
N LEU A 156 0.00 -14.93 11.57
CA LEU A 156 0.75 -16.19 11.63
C LEU A 156 0.52 -16.90 12.98
N ARG A 157 0.55 -16.15 14.10
CA ARG A 157 0.25 -16.70 15.43
C ARG A 157 -1.19 -17.20 15.52
N ALA A 158 -2.16 -16.38 15.12
CA ALA A 158 -3.58 -16.75 15.13
C ALA A 158 -3.84 -17.99 14.24
N HIS A 159 -3.20 -18.07 13.07
CA HIS A 159 -3.25 -19.25 12.20
C HIS A 159 -2.67 -20.49 12.89
N SER A 160 -1.50 -20.37 13.53
CA SER A 160 -0.84 -21.47 14.24
C SER A 160 -1.72 -22.02 15.36
N ASP A 161 -2.26 -21.13 16.20
CA ASP A 161 -3.11 -21.51 17.35
C ASP A 161 -4.40 -22.21 16.88
N MET A 162 -5.01 -21.71 15.81
CA MET A 162 -6.23 -22.27 15.22
C MET A 162 -6.00 -23.61 14.50
N THR A 163 -4.86 -23.77 13.83
CA THR A 163 -4.56 -24.92 12.95
C THR A 163 -4.68 -26.27 13.67
N HIS A 164 -4.18 -26.35 14.90
CA HIS A 164 -4.20 -27.59 15.68
C HIS A 164 -5.62 -28.11 15.90
N LEU A 165 -6.58 -27.22 16.14
CA LEU A 165 -7.97 -27.59 16.35
C LEU A 165 -8.69 -27.83 15.02
N LEU A 166 -8.43 -27.01 14.01
CA LEU A 166 -9.03 -27.16 12.67
C LEU A 166 -8.77 -28.53 12.05
N ILE A 167 -7.55 -29.04 12.13
CA ILE A 167 -7.18 -30.37 11.61
C ILE A 167 -8.03 -31.49 12.24
N GLN A 168 -8.44 -31.32 13.50
CA GLN A 168 -9.19 -32.33 14.24
C GLN A 168 -10.70 -32.29 13.99
N VAL A 169 -11.22 -31.13 13.56
CA VAL A 169 -12.67 -30.91 13.41
C VAL A 169 -13.13 -30.89 11.96
N MET A 170 -12.27 -30.50 11.01
CA MET A 170 -12.62 -30.48 9.60
C MET A 170 -12.66 -31.90 9.03
N PRO A 171 -13.61 -32.20 8.12
CA PRO A 171 -13.60 -33.45 7.39
C PRO A 171 -12.30 -33.62 6.58
N ALA A 172 -11.79 -34.85 6.53
CA ALA A 172 -10.57 -35.20 5.81
C ALA A 172 -10.88 -36.17 4.67
N GLU A 173 -10.17 -35.99 3.56
CA GLU A 173 -10.25 -36.87 2.40
C GLU A 173 -9.21 -37.97 2.50
N ASN A 174 -9.60 -39.18 2.09
CA ASN A 174 -8.68 -40.29 1.95
C ASN A 174 -7.85 -40.12 0.66
N PRO A 175 -6.53 -39.97 0.75
CA PRO A 175 -5.69 -39.74 -0.42
C PRO A 175 -5.68 -40.92 -1.41
N ALA A 176 -6.02 -42.14 -0.98
CA ALA A 176 -6.03 -43.32 -1.85
C ALA A 176 -7.32 -43.47 -2.68
N SER A 177 -8.46 -43.01 -2.17
CA SER A 177 -9.78 -43.22 -2.79
C SER A 177 -10.51 -41.93 -3.18
N GLY A 178 -10.07 -40.77 -2.70
CA GLY A 178 -10.79 -39.50 -2.85
C GLY A 178 -12.09 -39.41 -2.06
N SER A 179 -12.45 -40.45 -1.30
CA SER A 179 -13.63 -40.46 -0.44
C SER A 179 -13.33 -39.83 0.92
N LEU A 180 -14.35 -39.32 1.61
CA LEU A 180 -14.17 -38.80 2.97
C LEU A 180 -13.88 -39.94 3.96
N PHE A 181 -12.99 -39.67 4.91
CA PHE A 181 -12.92 -40.46 6.13
C PHE A 181 -14.25 -40.32 6.91
N PRO A 182 -14.64 -41.31 7.72
CA PRO A 182 -15.77 -41.18 8.62
C PRO A 182 -15.63 -39.92 9.46
N TRP A 183 -16.55 -38.98 9.27
CA TRP A 183 -16.57 -37.72 9.98
C TRP A 183 -17.74 -37.69 10.96
N VAL A 184 -17.46 -37.25 12.17
CA VAL A 184 -18.45 -37.07 13.24
C VAL A 184 -18.44 -35.59 13.60
N THR A 185 -19.63 -35.04 13.81
CA THR A 185 -19.77 -33.65 14.27
C THR A 185 -18.98 -33.46 15.57
N PRO A 186 -18.14 -32.41 15.67
CA PRO A 186 -17.42 -32.09 16.90
C PRO A 186 -18.37 -31.89 18.09
N SER A 187 -17.91 -32.19 19.30
CA SER A 187 -18.67 -31.89 20.52
C SER A 187 -18.88 -30.38 20.69
N PRO A 188 -19.95 -29.96 21.40
CA PRO A 188 -20.17 -28.55 21.71
C PRO A 188 -18.94 -27.87 22.31
N ASP A 189 -18.25 -28.51 23.27
CA ASP A 189 -17.02 -27.99 23.88
C ASP A 189 -15.91 -27.67 22.86
N ARG A 190 -15.79 -28.49 21.80
CA ARG A 190 -14.80 -28.25 20.74
C ARG A 190 -15.20 -27.09 19.83
N ILE A 191 -16.50 -26.93 19.55
CA ILE A 191 -17.02 -25.80 18.78
C ILE A 191 -16.79 -24.50 19.57
N ASP A 192 -17.07 -24.52 20.87
CA ASP A 192 -16.89 -23.37 21.75
C ASP A 192 -15.39 -23.03 21.93
N ALA A 193 -14.50 -24.02 21.93
CA ALA A 193 -13.05 -23.79 21.91
C ALA A 193 -12.52 -23.25 20.56
N LEU A 194 -13.17 -23.62 19.44
CA LEU A 194 -12.78 -23.18 18.11
C LEU A 194 -13.19 -21.74 17.82
N ARG A 195 -14.38 -21.35 18.27
CA ARG A 195 -14.95 -20.01 18.06
C ARG A 195 -13.95 -18.87 18.33
N PRO A 196 -13.35 -18.72 19.54
CA PRO A 196 -12.45 -17.61 19.81
C PRO A 196 -11.18 -17.63 18.94
N LEU A 197 -10.73 -18.80 18.46
CA LEU A 197 -9.56 -18.92 17.58
C LEU A 197 -9.88 -18.45 16.16
N VAL A 198 -11.04 -18.85 15.63
CA VAL A 198 -11.53 -18.38 14.32
C VAL A 198 -11.81 -16.89 14.36
N ASP A 199 -12.47 -16.40 15.41
CA ASP A 199 -12.76 -14.98 15.60
C ASP A 199 -11.48 -14.16 15.69
N HIS A 200 -10.46 -14.63 16.43
CA HIS A 200 -9.16 -13.97 16.51
C HIS A 200 -8.46 -13.94 15.16
N TYR A 201 -8.40 -15.07 14.44
CA TYR A 201 -7.82 -15.11 13.09
C TYR A 201 -8.54 -14.15 12.12
N ALA A 202 -9.88 -14.19 12.10
CA ALA A 202 -10.68 -13.31 11.24
C ALA A 202 -10.48 -11.84 11.60
N HIS A 203 -10.34 -11.52 12.89
CA HIS A 203 -10.03 -10.18 13.37
C HIS A 203 -8.68 -9.68 12.85
N GLU A 204 -7.61 -10.46 12.97
CA GLU A 204 -6.27 -10.05 12.50
C GLU A 204 -6.22 -9.86 10.97
N VAL A 205 -6.92 -10.72 10.23
CA VAL A 205 -7.08 -10.58 8.76
C VAL A 205 -7.88 -9.32 8.42
N HIS A 206 -8.93 -9.00 9.19
CA HIS A 206 -9.73 -7.80 8.99
C HIS A 206 -8.93 -6.52 9.27
N LEU A 207 -8.15 -6.48 10.37
CA LEU A 207 -7.27 -5.35 10.68
C LEU A 207 -6.24 -5.14 9.56
N THR A 208 -5.67 -6.21 9.03
CA THR A 208 -4.74 -6.14 7.90
C THR A 208 -5.42 -5.56 6.66
N SER A 209 -6.63 -6.02 6.35
CA SER A 209 -7.44 -5.48 5.24
C SER A 209 -7.72 -3.98 5.42
N ALA A 210 -7.95 -3.52 6.65
CA ALA A 210 -8.11 -2.11 6.96
C ALA A 210 -6.83 -1.31 6.66
N TYR A 211 -5.65 -1.84 7.00
CA TYR A 211 -4.35 -1.22 6.67
C TYR A 211 -4.08 -1.19 5.17
N VAL A 212 -4.47 -2.23 4.43
CA VAL A 212 -4.41 -2.28 2.96
C VAL A 212 -5.29 -1.17 2.35
N GLY A 213 -6.50 -1.00 2.87
CA GLY A 213 -7.40 0.10 2.48
C GLY A 213 -6.82 1.49 2.78
N ASP A 214 -6.23 1.67 3.96
CA ASP A 214 -5.57 2.92 4.35
C ASP A 214 -4.38 3.24 3.42
N LEU A 215 -3.58 2.22 3.05
CA LEU A 215 -2.48 2.36 2.10
C LEU A 215 -2.98 2.86 0.74
N ARG A 216 -4.06 2.27 0.21
CA ARG A 216 -4.66 2.70 -1.05
C ARG A 216 -5.05 4.18 -1.01
N ILE A 217 -5.72 4.62 0.05
CA ILE A 217 -6.12 6.03 0.21
C ILE A 217 -4.90 6.94 0.26
N GLU A 218 -3.89 6.61 1.07
CA GLU A 218 -2.70 7.45 1.20
C GLU A 218 -1.89 7.50 -0.11
N MET A 219 -1.82 6.39 -0.85
CA MET A 219 -1.14 6.35 -2.15
C MET A 219 -1.90 7.10 -3.24
N GLN A 220 -3.23 7.07 -3.26
CA GLN A 220 -4.03 7.97 -4.10
C GLN A 220 -3.68 9.44 -3.82
N ARG A 221 -3.57 9.82 -2.55
CA ARG A 221 -3.23 11.19 -2.13
C ARG A 221 -1.80 11.57 -2.48
N LEU A 222 -0.85 10.65 -2.41
CA LEU A 222 0.55 10.92 -2.75
C LEU A 222 0.78 10.99 -4.26
N LEU A 223 0.27 10.01 -5.00
CA LEU A 223 0.59 9.85 -6.42
C LEU A 223 -0.29 10.73 -7.31
N LEU A 224 -1.60 10.75 -7.04
CA LEU A 224 -2.59 11.37 -7.93
C LEU A 224 -2.90 12.83 -7.58
N ARG A 225 -2.34 13.34 -6.48
CA ARG A 225 -2.46 14.77 -6.15
C ARG A 225 -1.83 15.62 -7.25
N GLY A 226 -2.63 16.56 -7.76
CA GLY A 226 -2.27 17.44 -8.87
C GLY A 226 -2.76 16.96 -10.24
N ILE A 227 -3.20 15.70 -10.36
CA ILE A 227 -3.87 15.17 -11.56
C ILE A 227 -5.38 15.43 -11.45
N PHE A 228 -5.96 15.11 -10.28
CA PHE A 228 -7.38 15.32 -10.01
C PHE A 228 -7.59 16.41 -8.95
N ARG A 229 -8.74 17.09 -9.03
CA ARG A 229 -9.12 18.15 -8.08
C ARG A 229 -9.65 17.60 -6.76
N GLY A 230 -10.29 16.43 -6.79
CA GLY A 230 -10.84 15.75 -5.61
C GLY A 230 -9.74 15.19 -4.70
N ARG A 231 -10.02 15.12 -3.40
CA ARG A 231 -9.18 14.40 -2.43
C ARG A 231 -9.99 13.24 -1.89
N PRO A 232 -9.46 12.01 -1.91
CA PRO A 232 -10.15 10.89 -1.29
C PRO A 232 -10.28 11.18 0.21
N GLN A 233 -11.47 10.89 0.73
CA GLN A 233 -11.76 10.96 2.15
C GLN A 233 -10.95 9.87 2.84
N ARG A 234 -10.29 10.25 3.94
CA ARG A 234 -9.62 9.27 4.78
C ARG A 234 -10.66 8.55 5.62
N ARG A 235 -10.45 7.26 5.81
CA ARG A 235 -11.19 6.49 6.80
C ARG A 235 -10.81 7.03 8.18
N ASP A 236 -11.82 7.19 9.02
CA ASP A 236 -11.63 7.22 10.47
C ASP A 236 -11.93 5.81 10.97
N ALA A 237 -11.09 5.29 11.87
CA ALA A 237 -11.33 3.97 12.43
C ALA A 237 -12.69 3.99 13.15
N PRO A 238 -13.59 3.05 12.85
CA PRO A 238 -14.92 3.02 13.48
C PRO A 238 -14.81 2.70 14.98
N ASP A 239 -13.76 1.98 15.35
CA ASP A 239 -13.40 1.62 16.71
C ASP A 239 -12.24 2.52 17.17
N PRO A 240 -12.35 3.23 18.32
CA PRO A 240 -11.28 4.06 18.87
C PRO A 240 -10.03 3.28 19.26
N ASP A 241 -10.13 1.97 19.50
CA ASP A 241 -9.00 1.10 19.81
C ASP A 241 -8.29 0.62 18.54
N GLN A 242 -8.93 0.76 17.38
CA GLN A 242 -8.32 0.50 16.08
C GLN A 242 -7.72 1.79 15.50
N PHE A 243 -6.58 1.66 14.82
CA PHE A 243 -5.87 2.81 14.28
C PHE A 243 -5.93 2.82 12.75
N ALA A 244 -6.31 3.96 12.15
CA ALA A 244 -6.23 4.16 10.70
C ALA A 244 -4.85 4.71 10.31
N ILE A 245 -4.06 3.97 9.52
CA ILE A 245 -2.70 4.36 9.17
C ILE A 245 -2.73 5.59 8.24
N ARG A 246 -2.12 6.70 8.68
CA ARG A 246 -2.08 7.94 7.92
C ARG A 246 -0.69 8.55 7.91
N ILE A 247 -0.22 8.96 6.74
CA ILE A 247 1.13 9.49 6.55
C ILE A 247 1.36 10.80 7.32
N ASP A 248 0.30 11.58 7.55
CA ASP A 248 0.39 12.82 8.34
C ASP A 248 0.55 12.57 9.85
N ARG A 249 0.20 11.38 10.34
CA ARG A 249 0.38 10.95 11.74
C ARG A 249 1.60 10.05 11.92
N HIS A 250 2.57 10.11 11.00
CA HIS A 250 3.77 9.25 10.95
C HIS A 250 4.42 9.01 12.33
N ARG A 251 4.75 10.08 13.08
CA ARG A 251 5.41 9.95 14.39
C ARG A 251 4.58 9.17 15.40
N GLN A 252 3.28 9.44 15.47
CA GLN A 252 2.35 8.77 16.39
C GLN A 252 2.24 7.28 16.04
N ILE A 253 2.08 6.97 14.76
CA ILE A 253 1.94 5.60 14.26
C ILE A 253 3.20 4.80 14.47
N ARG A 254 4.35 5.41 14.15
CA ARG A 254 5.64 4.77 14.35
C ARG A 254 5.87 4.48 15.83
N ALA A 255 5.55 5.41 16.73
CA ALA A 255 5.64 5.18 18.17
C ALA A 255 4.73 4.04 18.62
N TYR A 256 3.50 3.97 18.09
CA TYR A 256 2.58 2.87 18.35
C TYR A 256 3.19 1.51 17.95
N PHE A 257 3.66 1.35 16.70
CA PHE A 257 4.24 0.08 16.26
C PHE A 257 5.55 -0.28 16.99
N LEU A 258 6.39 0.70 17.35
CA LEU A 258 7.59 0.43 18.17
C LEU A 258 7.24 -0.01 19.60
N SER A 259 6.03 0.27 20.07
CA SER A 259 5.58 -0.15 21.40
C SER A 259 5.02 -1.58 21.41
N THR A 260 4.73 -2.18 20.25
CA THR A 260 4.16 -3.52 20.19
C THR A 260 5.19 -4.58 20.58
N PRO A 261 4.77 -5.68 21.24
CA PRO A 261 5.68 -6.73 21.73
C PRO A 261 6.56 -7.31 20.62
N PHE A 262 6.01 -7.52 19.43
CA PHE A 262 6.72 -8.04 18.25
C PHE A 262 8.02 -7.27 17.95
N VAL A 263 7.93 -5.94 17.87
CA VAL A 263 9.08 -5.08 17.54
C VAL A 263 10.07 -5.00 18.69
N ARG A 264 9.60 -5.09 19.94
CA ARG A 264 10.48 -5.08 21.12
C ARG A 264 11.27 -6.37 21.29
N SER A 265 10.74 -7.51 20.84
CA SER A 265 11.37 -8.82 20.98
C SER A 265 12.45 -9.14 19.94
N ASP A 266 12.57 -8.36 18.87
CA ASP A 266 13.56 -8.60 17.80
C ASP A 266 14.65 -7.51 17.73
N PRO A 267 15.80 -7.69 18.43
CA PRO A 267 16.93 -6.78 18.33
C PRO A 267 17.64 -6.82 16.97
N ALA A 268 17.37 -7.81 16.11
CA ALA A 268 17.99 -7.98 14.79
C ALA A 268 17.22 -7.29 13.65
N SER A 269 16.00 -6.80 13.89
CA SER A 269 15.15 -6.08 12.92
C SER A 269 15.75 -4.77 12.37
N GLY A 270 16.91 -4.32 12.87
CA GLY A 270 17.54 -3.06 12.48
C GLY A 270 16.74 -1.80 12.88
N LEU A 271 15.63 -1.97 13.61
CA LEU A 271 14.77 -0.89 14.08
C LEU A 271 15.10 -0.43 15.51
N SER A 272 15.94 -1.20 16.23
CA SER A 272 16.24 -1.03 17.66
C SER A 272 17.48 -0.17 17.99
N SER A 273 18.30 0.22 17.01
CA SER A 273 19.60 0.89 17.26
C SER A 273 19.63 2.40 17.03
N VAL A 274 18.49 3.10 17.14
CA VAL A 274 18.51 4.56 17.31
C VAL A 274 18.40 4.86 18.80
N HIS A 275 19.51 5.28 19.40
CA HIS A 275 19.59 5.74 20.77
C HIS A 275 18.79 7.06 20.87
N TRP A 276 17.56 6.99 21.37
CA TRP A 276 16.71 8.16 21.55
C TRP A 276 16.99 8.79 22.91
N GLY A 277 17.61 9.97 22.89
CA GLY A 277 17.60 10.89 24.02
C GLY A 277 16.16 11.16 24.46
N SER A 278 15.97 11.18 25.77
CA SER A 278 14.72 11.46 26.47
C SER A 278 13.92 12.60 25.82
N ILE A 279 12.67 12.29 25.45
CA ILE A 279 11.67 13.30 25.12
C ILE A 279 11.15 13.87 26.45
N PRO A 280 11.33 15.18 26.73
CA PRO A 280 10.67 15.81 27.88
C PRO A 280 9.17 15.91 27.59
N GLY A 281 8.36 15.64 28.62
CA GLY A 281 6.91 15.67 28.54
C GLY A 281 6.32 17.03 28.16
N THR A 282 5.04 16.95 27.77
CA THR A 282 4.07 17.96 27.30
C THR A 282 4.09 18.28 25.82
#